data_AF-A0A7G9YU83-F1
#
_entry.id   AF-A0A7G9YU83-F1
#
_cell.length_a   1.000
_cell.length_b   1.000
_cell.length_c   1.000
_cell.angle_alpha   90.00
_cell.angle_beta   90.00
_cell.angle_gamma   90.00
#
_symmetry.space_group_name_H-M   'P 1'
#
loop_
_entity.id
_entity.type
_entity.pdbx_description
1 polymer ?
#
loop_
_entity_poly.entity_id
_entity_poly.type
_entity_poly.pdbx_seq_one_letter_code
_entity_poly.pdbx_strand_id
1 'polypeptide(L)' 'MSSARNAFKGEIERVVDTGTVIRIAVDVGIEIPFIVAITKQSFDDMDLKKRSGSVYHI' A
#
# COMPACT_ATOMS: atom_id res chain seq x y z
N MET A 1 13.05 12.84 11.42
CA MET A 1 13.96 11.92 10.70
C MET A 1 13.81 10.53 11.29
N SER A 2 13.78 9.49 10.45
CA SER A 2 13.74 8.08 10.89
C SER A 2 15.15 7.50 10.92
N SER A 3 15.44 6.62 11.89
CA SER A 3 16.70 5.84 11.98
C SER A 3 16.70 4.60 11.07
N ALA A 4 15.62 4.38 10.31
CA ALA A 4 15.52 3.27 9.39
C ALA A 4 16.63 3.33 8.34
N ARG A 5 17.30 2.19 8.11
CA ARG A 5 18.34 2.04 7.09
C ARG A 5 17.78 1.77 5.70
N ASN A 6 16.51 1.38 5.62
CA ASN A 6 15.84 0.98 4.40
C ASN A 6 14.75 1.97 4.05
N ALA A 7 14.78 2.47 2.81
CA ALA A 7 13.72 3.25 2.22
C ALA A 7 13.57 2.81 0.77
N PHE A 8 12.42 2.22 0.44
CA PHE A 8 12.09 1.79 -0.92
C PHE A 8 10.97 2.68 -1.43
N LYS A 9 11.18 3.31 -2.59
CA LYS A 9 10.12 4.03 -3.28
C LYS A 9 9.31 3.02 -4.08
N GLY A 10 7.99 3.09 -3.98
CA GLY A 10 7.11 2.18 -4.69
C GLY A 10 5.71 2.76 -4.89
N GLU A 11 4.90 2.04 -5.65
CA GLU A 11 3.52 2.38 -5.96
C GLU A 11 2.54 1.39 -5.32
N ILE A 12 1.41 1.88 -4.83
CA ILE A 12 0.36 1.03 -4.26
C ILE A 12 -0.45 0.41 -5.40
N GLU A 13 -0.31 -0.91 -5.58
CA GLU A 13 -1.04 -1.67 -6.60
C GLU A 13 -2.39 -2.19 -6.11
N ARG A 14 -2.44 -2.60 -4.85
CA ARG A 14 -3.63 -3.22 -4.24
C ARG A 14 -3.74 -2.88 -2.77
N VAL A 15 -4.97 -2.66 -2.33
CA VAL A 15 -5.33 -2.49 -0.92
C VAL A 15 -6.39 -3.54 -0.59
N VAL A 16 -6.22 -4.24 0.52
CA VAL A 16 -7.17 -5.21 1.06
C VAL A 16 -7.45 -4.84 2.51
N ASP A 17 -8.69 -4.43 2.80
CA ASP A 17 -9.16 -4.18 4.15
C ASP A 17 -9.54 -5.51 4.82
N THR A 18 -8.94 -5.80 5.97
CA THR A 18 -9.23 -7.00 6.78
C THR A 18 -9.82 -6.66 8.15
N GLY A 19 -10.32 -5.43 8.33
CA GLY A 19 -10.90 -4.90 9.56
C GLY A 19 -9.97 -3.93 10.25
N THR A 20 -9.23 -4.40 11.25
CA THR A 20 -8.30 -3.55 12.04
C THR A 20 -6.98 -3.29 11.32
N VAL A 21 -6.66 -4.13 10.35
CA VAL A 21 -5.42 -4.09 9.56
C VAL A 21 -5.77 -3.96 8.08
N ILE A 22 -5.02 -3.10 7.41
CA ILE A 22 -5.02 -2.95 5.96
C ILE A 22 -3.75 -3.60 5.41
N ARG A 23 -3.91 -4.47 4.41
CA ARG A 23 -2.79 -5.04 3.65
C ARG A 23 -2.64 -4.28 2.34
N ILE A 24 -1.43 -3.82 2.06
CA ILE A 24 -1.08 -3.04 0.88
C ILE A 24 -0.02 -3.81 0.09
N ALA A 25 -0.30 -4.10 -1.17
CA ALA A 25 0.72 -4.56 -2.11
C ALA A 25 1.39 -3.33 -2.73
N VAL A 26 2.71 -3.23 -2.57
CA VAL A 26 3.53 -2.12 -3.07
C VAL A 26 4.54 -2.67 -4.07
N ASP A 27 4.42 -2.24 -5.32
CA ASP A 27 5.45 -2.49 -6.33
C ASP A 27 6.62 -1.54 -6.10
N VAL A 28 7.81 -2.11 -5.93
CA VAL A 28 9.08 -1.38 -5.72
C VAL A 28 10.06 -1.57 -6.89
N GLY A 29 9.57 -2.04 -8.04
CA GLY A 29 10.36 -2.32 -9.23
C GLY A 29 10.98 -3.72 -9.26
N ILE A 30 10.40 -4.67 -8.53
CA ILE A 30 10.82 -6.08 -8.51
C ILE A 30 9.64 -6.99 -8.84
N GLU A 31 9.91 -8.21 -9.27
CA GLU A 31 8.88 -9.14 -9.76
C GLU A 31 7.76 -9.44 -8.74
N ILE A 32 8.08 -9.42 -7.44
CA ILE A 32 7.12 -9.73 -6.37
C ILE A 32 6.87 -8.47 -5.53
N PRO A 33 5.63 -7.96 -5.45
CA PRO A 33 5.33 -6.76 -4.66
C PRO A 33 5.52 -7.03 -3.17
N PHE A 34 5.91 -5.98 -2.45
CA PHE A 34 5.97 -6.04 -0.99
C PHE A 34 4.57 -6.02 -0.40
N ILE A 35 4.29 -6.93 0.52
CA ILE A 35 3.04 -6.94 1.29
C ILE A 35 3.27 -6.23 2.62
N VAL A 36 2.72 -5.03 2.74
CA VAL A 36 2.79 -4.20 3.95
C VAL A 36 1.48 -4.33 4.72
N ALA A 37 1.57 -4.55 6.02
CA ALA A 37 0.42 -4.52 6.92
C ALA A 37 0.51 -3.28 7.81
N ILE A 38 -0.51 -2.42 7.77
CA ILE A 38 -0.64 -1.25 8.65
C ILE A 38 -2.01 -1.25 9.31
N THR A 39 -2.17 -0.47 10.39
CA THR A 39 -3.49 -0.30 11.01
C THR A 39 -4.41 0.49 10.07
N LYS A 40 -5.71 0.25 10.18
CA LYS A 40 -6.72 1.04 9.46
C LYS A 40 -6.62 2.53 9.76
N GLN A 41 -6.41 2.87 11.03
CA GLN A 41 -6.19 4.26 11.45
C GLN A 41 -5.01 4.90 10.71
N SER A 42 -3.85 4.22 10.64
CA SER A 42 -2.68 4.75 9.92
C SER A 42 -2.92 4.89 8.42
N PHE A 43 -3.69 3.98 7.81
CA PHE A 43 -4.06 4.09 6.39
C PHE A 43 -4.87 5.37 6.12
N ASP A 44 -5.87 5.62 6.97
CA ASP A 44 -6.76 6.79 6.89
C ASP A 44 -5.99 8.09 7.19
N ASP A 45 -5.17 8.11 8.25
CA ASP A 45 -4.37 9.27 8.66
C ASP A 45 -3.34 9.69 7.60
N MET A 46 -2.84 8.73 6.81
CA MET A 46 -1.86 8.96 5.76
C MET A 46 -2.48 9.30 4.41
N ASP A 47 -3.82 9.38 4.30
CA ASP A 47 -4.57 9.55 3.04
C ASP A 47 -4.09 8.61 1.92
N LEU A 48 -3.79 7.36 2.27
CA LEU A 48 -3.32 6.38 1.30
C LEU A 48 -4.49 5.97 0.39
N LYS A 49 -4.23 5.98 -0.92
CA LYS A 49 -5.20 5.60 -1.94
C LYS A 49 -4.54 4.77 -3.01
N LYS A 50 -5.26 3.77 -3.50
CA LYS A 50 -4.87 3.07 -4.72
C LYS A 50 -4.84 4.09 -5.86
N ARG A 51 -3.92 3.93 -6.80
CA ARG A 51 -3.95 4.72 -8.04
C ARG A 51 -5.31 4.52 -8.72
N SER A 52 -6.01 5.63 -8.94
CA SER A 52 -7.31 5.65 -9.64
C SER A 52 -7.11 5.22 -11.09
N GLY A 53 -7.33 3.94 -11.36
CA GLY A 53 -7.44 3.38 -12.71
C GLY A 53 -8.82 2.78 -12.85
N SER A 54 -9.62 3.35 -13.76
CA SER A 54 -10.99 2.91 -14.05
C SER A 54 -10.99 1.43 -14.45
N VAL A 55 -11.65 0.59 -13.65
CA VAL A 55 -11.98 -0.78 -14.07
C VAL A 55 -13.33 -0.72 -14.76
N TYR A 56 -13.31 -0.79 -16.09
CA TYR A 56 -14.52 -1.08 -16.87
C TYR A 56 -14.88 -2.55 -16.62
N HIS A 57 -16.09 -2.79 -16.13
CA HIS A 57 -16.69 -4.13 -16.11
C HIS A 57 -17.38 -4.35 -17.46
N ILE A 58 -16.99 -5.41 -18.16
CA ILE A 58 -17.84 -6.04 -19.20
C ILE A 58 -18.93 -6.89 -18.54
#